data_AF-A0A4R9BRN4-F1
#
_entry.id   AF-A0A4R9BRN4-F1
#
_cell.length_a   1.000
_cell.length_b   1.000
_cell.length_c   1.000
_cell.angle_alpha   90.00
_cell.angle_beta   90.00
_cell.angle_gamma   90.00
#
_symmetry.space_group_name_H-M   'P 1'
#
loop_
_entity.id
_entity.type
_entity.pdbx_description
1 polymer ?
#
loop_
_entity_poly.entity_id
_entity_poly.type
_entity_poly.pdbx_seq_one_letter_code
_entity_poly.pdbx_strand_id
1 'polypeptide(L)' 'MIQDKNTSGGPEERYTTDSSACPICGQAMREHTIDHSTRNTVVNCPVSHPGAWDRDAFEPVNEFGMVVHRAHT' A
#
# COMPACT_ATOMS: atom_id res chain seq x y z
N MET A 1 -30.39 -3.86 -37.07
CA MET A 1 -29.22 -2.97 -37.16
C MET A 1 -29.33 -1.96 -36.03
N ILE A 2 -28.56 -2.17 -34.97
CA ILE A 2 -28.25 -1.13 -33.99
C ILE A 2 -26.79 -1.43 -33.65
N GLN A 3 -25.89 -0.57 -34.13
CA GLN A 3 -24.46 -0.65 -33.83
C GLN A 3 -24.23 0.33 -32.68
N ASP A 4 -24.07 -0.16 -31.46
CA ASP A 4 -23.50 0.60 -30.35
C ASP A 4 -21.99 0.70 -30.55
N LYS A 5 -21.63 1.81 -31.18
CA LYS A 5 -20.27 2.26 -31.40
C LYS A 5 -19.78 2.95 -30.11
N ASN A 6 -18.56 2.61 -29.69
CA ASN A 6 -17.70 3.31 -28.73
C ASN A 6 -17.98 3.12 -27.23
N THR A 7 -17.32 2.12 -26.63
CA THR A 7 -16.57 2.39 -25.40
C THR A 7 -15.11 2.50 -25.79
N SER A 8 -14.68 3.73 -26.00
CA SER A 8 -13.30 4.11 -26.25
C SER A 8 -12.42 3.49 -25.19
N GLY A 9 -11.47 2.65 -25.60
CA GLY A 9 -10.33 2.31 -24.76
C GLY A 9 -9.66 3.62 -24.34
N GLY A 10 -9.77 3.95 -23.05
CA GLY A 10 -8.92 4.97 -22.46
C GLY A 10 -7.46 4.54 -22.65
N PRO A 11 -6.50 5.48 -22.65
CA PRO A 11 -5.11 5.09 -22.57
C PRO A 11 -5.00 4.28 -21.29
N GLU A 12 -4.77 2.98 -21.43
CA GLU A 12 -4.18 2.19 -20.37
C GLU A 12 -2.80 2.82 -20.20
N GLU A 13 -2.74 3.88 -19.37
CA GLU A 13 -1.53 4.33 -18.74
C GLU A 13 -1.00 3.10 -18.05
N ARG A 14 -0.13 2.39 -18.76
CA ARG A 14 0.75 1.38 -18.21
C ARG A 14 1.58 2.14 -17.22
N TYR A 15 1.03 2.34 -16.02
CA TYR A 15 1.73 2.92 -14.90
C TYR A 15 2.89 1.96 -14.68
N THR A 16 4.05 2.32 -15.22
CA THR A 16 5.26 1.57 -14.98
C THR A 16 5.51 1.74 -13.50
N THR A 17 5.19 0.70 -12.75
CA THR A 17 5.37 0.61 -11.30
C THR A 17 6.81 0.93 -10.90
N ASP A 18 7.74 0.84 -11.85
CA ASP A 18 9.16 1.21 -11.76
C ASP A 18 9.39 2.67 -11.31
N SER A 19 8.53 3.60 -11.71
CA SER A 19 8.63 5.03 -11.34
C SER A 19 7.92 5.38 -10.03
N SER A 20 7.19 4.45 -9.43
CA SER A 20 6.48 4.68 -8.16
C SER A 20 7.45 4.46 -6.98
N ALA A 21 7.44 5.40 -6.02
CA ALA A 21 8.13 5.21 -4.76
C ALA A 21 7.36 4.22 -3.88
N CYS A 22 8.06 3.34 -3.19
CA CYS A 22 7.46 2.43 -2.22
C CYS A 22 6.85 3.24 -1.06
N PRO A 23 5.57 3.03 -0.72
CA PRO A 23 4.91 3.76 0.36
C PRO A 23 5.47 3.40 1.76
N ILE A 24 6.25 2.32 1.86
CA ILE A 24 6.80 1.86 3.14
C ILE A 24 8.19 2.45 3.41
N CYS A 25 9.09 2.39 2.42
CA CYS A 25 10.50 2.81 2.60
C CYS A 25 10.88 4.06 1.78
N GLY A 26 10.00 4.56 0.91
CA GLY A 26 10.24 5.71 0.04
C GLY A 26 11.24 5.48 -1.10
N GLN A 27 11.87 4.30 -1.19
CA GLN A 27 12.79 3.94 -2.27
C GLN A 27 12.04 3.53 -3.54
N ALA A 28 12.72 3.54 -4.69
CA ALA A 28 12.15 3.09 -5.95
C ALA A 28 11.72 1.61 -5.89
N MET A 29 10.60 1.28 -6.52
CA MET A 29 10.05 -0.09 -6.49
C MET A 29 10.89 -1.14 -7.21
N ARG A 30 11.92 -0.74 -7.98
CA ARG A 30 12.87 -1.65 -8.65
C ARG A 30 13.59 -2.64 -7.74
N GLU A 31 13.80 -2.28 -6.47
CA GLU A 31 14.46 -3.12 -5.47
C GLU A 31 13.45 -4.02 -4.72
N HIS A 32 12.15 -3.90 -5.02
CA HIS A 32 11.07 -4.63 -4.36
C HIS A 32 10.67 -5.86 -5.17
N THR A 33 10.22 -6.90 -4.47
CA THR A 33 9.64 -8.08 -5.12
C THR A 33 8.13 -8.02 -5.04
N ILE A 34 7.44 -8.14 -6.18
CA ILE A 34 5.97 -8.14 -6.23
C ILE A 34 5.48 -9.56 -6.55
N ASP A 35 4.87 -10.21 -5.56
CA ASP A 35 4.23 -11.51 -5.74
C ASP A 35 2.85 -11.36 -6.36
N HIS A 36 2.66 -12.05 -7.49
CA HIS A 36 1.38 -12.13 -8.21
C HIS A 36 0.84 -13.57 -8.24
N SER A 37 1.32 -14.44 -7.34
CA SER A 37 0.96 -15.86 -7.30
C SER A 37 -0.51 -16.09 -6.95
N THR A 38 -1.10 -15.15 -6.20
CA THR A 38 -2.54 -15.15 -5.87
C THR A 38 -3.25 -13.94 -6.47
N ARG A 39 -4.59 -13.91 -6.38
CA ARG A 39 -5.35 -12.69 -6.74
C ARG A 39 -5.03 -11.50 -5.84
N ASN A 40 -4.42 -11.74 -4.68
CA ASN A 40 -3.93 -10.68 -3.81
C ASN A 40 -2.46 -10.42 -4.17
N THR A 41 -2.20 -9.33 -4.88
CA THR A 41 -0.84 -8.91 -5.21
C THR A 41 -0.17 -8.37 -3.95
N VAL A 42 0.97 -8.96 -3.58
CA VAL A 42 1.71 -8.58 -2.37
C VAL A 42 3.05 -7.97 -2.76
N VAL A 43 3.34 -6.77 -2.25
CA VAL A 43 4.64 -6.12 -2.40
C VAL A 43 5.52 -6.46 -1.18
N ASN A 44 6.68 -7.05 -1.43
CA ASN A 44 7.70 -7.33 -0.42
C ASN A 44 8.79 -6.24 -0.48
N CYS A 45 8.87 -5.44 0.57
CA CYS A 45 9.89 -4.40 0.71
C CYS A 45 11.14 -4.96 1.40
N PRO A 46 12.34 -4.82 0.80
CA PRO A 46 13.58 -5.45 1.28
C PRO A 46 14.17 -4.75 2.52
N VAL A 47 13.70 -3.55 2.84
CA VAL A 47 14.19 -2.79 4.00
C VAL A 47 13.60 -3.40 5.28
N SER A 48 14.46 -3.69 6.25
CA SER A 48 14.01 -4.06 7.60
C SER A 48 13.25 -2.89 8.21
N HIS A 49 11.92 -2.99 8.26
CA HIS A 49 11.11 -2.01 8.97
C HIS A 49 11.24 -2.28 10.47
N PRO A 50 11.69 -1.30 11.28
CA PRO A 50 11.58 -1.42 12.73
C PRO A 50 10.10 -1.66 13.05
N GLY A 51 9.83 -2.71 13.82
CA GLY A 51 8.52 -3.36 13.89
C GLY A 51 7.33 -2.44 14.12
N ALA A 52 6.22 -2.87 13.51
CA ALA A 52 4.86 -2.34 13.52
C ALA A 52 4.61 -1.07 12.70
N TRP A 53 3.79 -1.25 11.67
CA TRP A 53 3.16 -0.22 10.86
C TRP A 53 2.24 0.74 11.61
N ASP A 54 2.15 0.62 12.94
CA ASP A 54 1.54 1.62 13.78
C ASP A 54 2.38 1.70 15.05
N ARG A 55 2.99 2.88 15.29
CA ARG A 55 3.79 3.14 16.49
C ARG A 55 2.96 2.92 17.76
N ASP A 56 1.64 2.92 17.61
CA ASP A 56 0.65 2.75 18.64
C ASP A 56 -0.12 1.41 18.49
N ALA A 57 0.30 0.50 17.58
CA ALA A 57 -0.26 -0.85 17.39
C ALA A 57 -0.29 -1.67 18.69
N PHE A 58 0.66 -1.37 19.57
CA PHE A 58 0.85 -2.04 20.85
C PHE A 58 0.47 -1.14 22.03
N GLU A 59 0.05 0.10 21.79
CA GLU A 59 -0.44 0.95 22.86
C GLU A 59 -1.84 0.50 23.30
N PRO A 60 -2.14 0.55 24.61
CA PRO A 60 -3.48 0.25 25.10
C PRO A 60 -4.52 1.15 24.42
N VAL A 61 -5.54 0.56 23.82
CA VAL A 61 -6.67 1.27 23.21
C VAL A 61 -7.89 1.25 24.13
N ASN A 62 -8.78 2.24 23.99
CA ASN A 62 -10.08 2.24 24.66
C ASN A 62 -11.13 1.41 23.89
N GLU A 63 -12.38 1.40 24.38
CA GLU A 63 -13.50 0.65 23.76
C GLU A 63 -13.82 1.10 22.32
N PHE A 64 -13.37 2.28 21.91
CA PHE A 64 -13.54 2.85 20.57
C PHE A 64 -12.32 2.62 19.67
N GLY A 65 -11.28 1.93 20.14
CA GLY A 65 -10.06 1.66 19.37
C GLY A 65 -9.10 2.85 19.26
N MET A 66 -9.26 3.89 20.09
CA MET A 66 -8.33 5.01 20.15
C MET A 66 -7.24 4.77 21.18
N VAL A 67 -6.00 5.15 20.83
CA VAL A 67 -4.82 5.05 21.69
C VAL A 67 -5.01 5.86 22.98
N VAL A 68 -4.75 5.24 24.13
CA VAL A 68 -4.84 5.90 25.44
C VAL A 68 -3.51 6.57 25.77
N HIS A 69 -3.32 7.82 25.35
CA HIS A 69 -2.19 8.62 25.81
C HIS A 69 -2.40 9.03 27.27
N ARG A 70 -1.72 8.35 28.21
CA ARG A 70 -1.62 8.83 29.59
C ARG A 70 -0.85 10.15 29.57
N ALA A 71 -1.55 11.26 29.79
CA ALA A 71 -0.90 12.54 30.05
C ALA A 71 0.03 12.38 31.26
N HIS A 72 1.34 12.47 31.02
CA HIS A 72 2.34 12.52 32.08
C HIS A 72 2.12 13.82 32.87
N THR A 73 1.57 13.70 34.07
CA THR A 73 1.64 14.72 35.13
C THR A 73 2.87 14.52 35.97
#